data_AF-A0A846DSR9-F1
#
_entry.id   AF-A0A846DSR9-F1
#
_cell.length_a   1.000
_cell.length_b   1.000
_cell.length_c   1.000
_cell.angle_alpha   90.00
_cell.angle_beta   90.00
_cell.angle_gamma   90.00
#
_symmetry.space_group_name_H-M   'P 1'
#
loop_
_entity.id
_entity.type
_entity.pdbx_description
1 polymer ?
#
loop_
_entity_poly.entity_id
_entity_poly.type
_entity_poly.pdbx_seq_one_letter_code
_entity_poly.pdbx_strand_id
1 'polypeptide(L)'
;MSDSAAPSPVPILGTQPTDFSEHGSGGEERHLQVRLKSEGGHLLLSLPPDTEFGGSWTELAQQLQLRLTGGERFWQPNTTVHLMARDRLLDLRQLQAIADALNEVQLKLKRVYTSRRQTAVAAATAGYSVEQISAVTHLGQAEANTSQPLAEPLYLQATLRSGVEIRHPGSVVIVGDLNPGSSVVAQGDILVWGRLRGVAHAGAGGNAQCIIMALQMEPTQLRIAEHLARAPQTPPDQYQPEVAYATSEGIRITKAMDFAKLRPAQLMSDLLGANPEVLKNVKIRPNGLMLPKTDNELPTTDNKQST
;
A
#
# COMPACT_ATOMS: atom_id res chain seq x y z
N MET A 1 4.29 -43.01 0.23
CA MET A 1 3.24 -42.54 1.16
C MET A 1 3.69 -41.19 1.70
N SER A 2 3.21 -40.10 1.10
CA SER A 2 3.52 -38.74 1.53
C SER A 2 2.19 -38.04 1.73
N ASP A 3 1.85 -37.83 2.99
CA ASP A 3 0.58 -37.30 3.44
C ASP A 3 0.53 -35.79 3.17
N SER A 4 -0.45 -35.37 2.37
CA SER A 4 -0.73 -33.97 2.05
C SER A 4 -1.67 -33.45 3.13
N ALA A 5 -1.12 -32.90 4.21
CA ALA A 5 -1.91 -32.28 5.26
C ALA A 5 -2.74 -31.11 4.67
N ALA A 6 -4.06 -31.23 4.74
CA ALA A 6 -5.00 -30.20 4.34
C ALA A 6 -4.82 -28.93 5.19
N PRO A 7 -5.05 -27.72 4.64
CA PRO A 7 -4.94 -26.48 5.39
C PRO A 7 -5.98 -26.44 6.52
N SER A 8 -5.51 -26.19 7.75
CA SER A 8 -6.34 -26.13 8.95
C SER A 8 -7.29 -24.92 8.90
N PRO A 9 -8.61 -25.10 9.09
CA PRO A 9 -9.54 -23.98 9.19
C PRO A 9 -9.36 -23.22 10.51
N VAL A 10 -9.39 -21.89 10.44
CA VAL A 10 -9.47 -21.02 11.62
C VAL A 10 -10.96 -20.92 12.00
N PRO A 11 -11.33 -21.05 13.29
CA PRO A 11 -12.73 -21.07 13.70
C PRO A 11 -13.45 -19.77 13.37
N ILE A 12 -14.62 -19.92 12.73
CA ILE A 12 -15.58 -18.85 12.43
C ILE A 12 -16.43 -18.64 13.67
N LEU A 13 -16.52 -17.40 14.17
CA LEU A 13 -17.54 -17.05 15.14
C LEU A 13 -18.84 -16.76 14.37
N GLY A 14 -19.86 -17.59 14.59
CA GLY A 14 -21.17 -17.43 13.97
C GLY A 14 -21.83 -16.10 14.34
N THR A 15 -22.49 -15.49 13.36
CA THR A 15 -23.34 -14.33 13.53
C THR A 15 -24.60 -14.72 14.29
N GLN A 16 -24.74 -14.27 15.54
CA GLN A 16 -26.06 -14.11 16.15
C GLN A 16 -26.57 -12.69 15.86
N PRO A 17 -27.85 -12.51 15.50
CA PRO A 17 -28.43 -11.20 15.27
C PRO A 17 -28.76 -10.59 16.63
N THR A 18 -27.94 -9.64 17.09
CA THR A 18 -28.34 -8.70 18.14
C THR A 18 -28.80 -7.42 17.47
N ASP A 19 -30.10 -7.14 17.59
CA ASP A 19 -30.75 -5.87 17.24
C ASP A 19 -29.93 -4.67 17.73
N PHE A 20 -29.40 -3.92 16.77
CA PHE A 20 -29.08 -2.50 16.96
C PHE A 20 -29.54 -1.75 15.72
N SER A 21 -30.68 -1.08 15.87
CA SER A 21 -31.20 -0.11 14.93
C SER A 21 -30.32 1.16 14.88
N GLU A 22 -29.97 1.52 13.64
CA GLU A 22 -29.96 2.87 13.08
C GLU A 22 -29.05 3.96 13.66
N HIS A 23 -27.92 4.18 12.98
CA HIS A 23 -27.65 5.31 12.08
C HIS A 23 -26.16 5.70 12.09
N GLY A 24 -25.56 5.68 10.90
CA GLY A 24 -24.18 6.09 10.65
C GLY A 24 -23.78 5.76 9.22
N SER A 25 -24.26 6.60 8.30
CA SER A 25 -23.89 6.69 6.89
C SER A 25 -22.42 6.33 6.61
N GLY A 26 -22.19 5.59 5.52
CA GLY A 26 -20.85 5.28 5.00
C GLY A 26 -19.92 6.48 5.03
N GLY A 27 -18.84 6.37 5.80
CA GLY A 27 -17.81 7.39 5.88
C GLY A 27 -16.83 7.22 4.73
N GLU A 28 -16.79 8.21 3.83
CA GLU A 28 -15.67 8.48 2.94
C GLU A 28 -14.34 8.28 3.71
N GLU A 29 -13.44 7.43 3.20
CA GLU A 29 -12.15 7.16 3.83
C GLU A 29 -11.22 8.38 3.70
N ARG A 30 -11.38 9.32 4.62
CA ARG A 30 -10.62 10.58 4.73
C ARG A 30 -9.13 10.29 4.95
N HIS A 31 -8.28 11.04 4.24
CA HIS A 31 -6.85 10.76 4.10
C HIS A 31 -6.02 11.35 5.27
N LEU A 32 -5.91 10.59 6.37
CA LEU A 32 -5.39 11.07 7.67
C LEU A 32 -3.86 10.99 7.90
N GLN A 33 -3.03 10.76 6.87
CA GLN A 33 -1.58 10.51 7.07
C GLN A 33 -0.64 11.33 6.20
N VAL A 34 0.59 11.51 6.69
CA VAL A 34 1.71 12.08 5.92
C VAL A 34 2.07 11.16 4.74
N ARG A 35 2.15 11.74 3.55
CA ARG A 35 2.49 11.03 2.29
C ARG A 35 3.66 11.68 1.58
N LEU A 36 4.53 10.86 1.00
CA LEU A 36 5.55 11.29 0.03
C LEU A 36 5.27 10.62 -1.31
N LYS A 37 5.23 11.41 -2.38
CA LYS A 37 5.10 10.92 -3.76
C LYS A 37 6.20 11.52 -4.63
N SER A 38 6.74 10.77 -5.58
CA SER A 38 7.63 11.32 -6.61
C SER A 38 6.79 11.87 -7.76
N GLU A 39 7.03 13.12 -8.15
CA GLU A 39 6.33 13.78 -9.25
C GLU A 39 7.28 14.71 -9.98
N GLY A 40 7.41 14.55 -11.31
CA GLY A 40 8.13 15.50 -12.16
C GLY A 40 9.51 15.94 -11.66
N GLY A 41 10.33 15.01 -11.14
CA GLY A 41 11.70 15.28 -10.66
C GLY A 41 11.80 15.91 -9.27
N HIS A 42 10.70 16.02 -8.53
CA HIS A 42 10.69 16.45 -7.13
C HIS A 42 9.84 15.50 -6.28
N LEU A 43 9.96 15.62 -4.95
CA LEU A 43 9.09 14.91 -4.02
C LEU A 43 7.97 15.83 -3.54
N LEU A 44 6.75 15.33 -3.54
CA LEU A 44 5.58 15.98 -2.99
C LEU A 44 5.30 15.41 -1.60
N LEU A 45 5.59 16.19 -0.57
CA LEU A 45 5.26 15.89 0.82
C LEU A 45 3.87 16.44 1.14
N SER A 46 2.88 15.58 1.29
CA SER A 46 1.50 15.97 1.61
C SER A 46 1.20 15.72 3.08
N LEU A 47 0.77 16.76 3.79
CA LEU A 47 0.28 16.65 5.16
C LEU A 47 -1.24 16.40 5.17
N PRO A 48 -1.77 15.67 6.16
CA PRO A 48 -3.21 15.52 6.32
C PRO A 48 -3.85 16.88 6.66
N PRO A 49 -5.06 17.17 6.13
CA PRO A 49 -5.80 18.40 6.42
C PRO A 49 -6.00 18.61 7.92
N ASP A 50 -6.09 19.87 8.35
CA ASP A 50 -6.26 20.18 9.78
C ASP A 50 -7.64 19.76 10.29
N THR A 51 -8.67 19.91 9.46
CA THR A 51 -10.05 19.53 9.78
C THR A 51 -10.27 18.03 9.95
N GLU A 52 -9.40 17.21 9.36
CA GLU A 52 -9.53 15.75 9.38
C GLU A 52 -8.56 15.11 10.38
N PHE A 53 -7.42 15.73 10.65
CA PHE A 53 -6.40 15.19 11.55
C PHE A 53 -6.74 15.49 13.01
N GLY A 54 -7.28 14.50 13.73
CA GLY A 54 -7.54 14.59 15.17
C GLY A 54 -6.29 14.50 16.08
N GLY A 55 -5.09 14.46 15.49
CA GLY A 55 -3.83 14.24 16.20
C GLY A 55 -3.03 15.50 16.53
N SER A 56 -2.01 15.36 17.38
CA SER A 56 -1.11 16.46 17.75
C SER A 56 0.02 16.69 16.72
N TRP A 57 0.68 17.85 16.77
CA TRP A 57 1.90 18.10 15.97
C TRP A 57 2.97 17.01 16.17
N THR A 58 3.12 16.52 17.40
CA THR A 58 4.08 15.47 17.75
C THR A 58 3.82 14.18 16.98
N GLU A 59 2.56 13.78 16.84
CA GLU A 59 2.18 12.60 16.06
C GLU A 59 2.46 12.79 14.58
N LEU A 60 2.18 13.98 14.03
CA LEU A 60 2.50 14.31 12.64
C LEU A 60 4.01 14.26 12.38
N ALA A 61 4.81 14.80 13.31
CA ALA A 61 6.27 14.74 13.24
C ALA A 61 6.78 13.30 13.31
N GLN A 62 6.19 12.45 14.17
CA GLN A 62 6.53 11.03 14.25
C GLN A 62 6.17 10.28 12.96
N GLN A 63 5.00 10.57 12.38
CA GLN A 63 4.61 10.01 11.08
C GLN A 63 5.59 10.44 9.98
N LEU A 64 5.97 11.73 9.94
CA LEU A 64 6.95 12.23 8.97
C LEU A 64 8.29 11.49 9.12
N GLN A 65 8.85 11.42 10.32
CA GLN A 65 10.10 10.73 10.60
C GLN A 65 10.05 9.26 10.14
N LEU A 66 8.99 8.53 10.49
CA LEU A 66 8.80 7.14 10.03
C LEU A 66 8.80 7.02 8.51
N ARG A 67 8.14 7.95 7.81
CA ARG A 67 8.09 7.99 6.34
C ARG A 67 9.46 8.30 5.72
N LEU A 68 10.22 9.19 6.34
CA LEU A 68 11.54 9.57 5.85
C LEU A 68 12.56 8.45 6.05
N THR A 69 12.70 7.93 7.26
CA THR A 69 13.62 6.82 7.55
C THR A 69 13.27 5.57 6.74
N GLY A 70 11.98 5.26 6.59
CA GLY A 70 11.53 4.12 5.78
C GLY A 70 11.74 4.29 4.28
N GLY A 71 12.01 5.51 3.80
CA GLY A 71 12.11 5.87 2.39
C GLY A 71 13.51 6.23 1.88
N GLU A 72 14.52 6.33 2.75
CA GLU A 72 15.86 6.90 2.43
C GLU A 72 16.51 6.41 1.13
N ARG A 73 16.26 5.16 0.71
CA ARG A 73 16.87 4.58 -0.50
C ARG A 73 16.20 4.99 -1.82
N PHE A 74 15.08 5.72 -1.78
CA PHE A 74 14.24 5.98 -2.96
C PHE A 74 14.39 7.36 -3.59
N TRP A 75 15.23 8.21 -3.02
CA TRP A 75 15.52 9.52 -3.57
C TRP A 75 17.02 9.75 -3.71
N GLN A 76 17.37 10.63 -4.64
CA GLN A 76 18.74 11.07 -4.79
C GLN A 76 19.06 12.15 -3.76
N PRO A 77 20.32 12.25 -3.29
CA PRO A 77 20.76 13.36 -2.44
C PRO A 77 20.43 14.71 -3.08
N ASN A 78 19.98 15.67 -2.27
CA ASN A 78 19.54 17.00 -2.67
C ASN A 78 18.25 17.04 -3.52
N THR A 79 17.46 15.97 -3.57
CA THR A 79 16.14 16.02 -4.22
C THR A 79 15.28 17.09 -3.57
N THR A 80 14.65 17.93 -4.39
CA THR A 80 13.81 19.03 -3.90
C THR A 80 12.46 18.50 -3.46
N VAL A 81 11.96 19.04 -2.34
CA VAL A 81 10.66 18.71 -1.76
C VAL A 81 9.74 19.92 -1.87
N HIS A 82 8.52 19.62 -2.28
CA HIS A 82 7.37 20.51 -2.28
C HIS A 82 6.43 20.06 -1.16
N LEU A 83 6.21 20.92 -0.17
CA LEU A 83 5.29 20.67 0.94
C LEU A 83 3.88 21.13 0.58
N MET A 84 2.92 20.22 0.63
CA MET A 84 1.50 20.53 0.55
C MET A 84 0.91 20.56 1.96
N ALA A 85 0.85 21.76 2.54
CA ALA A 85 0.31 22.00 3.88
C ALA A 85 -1.22 22.21 3.88
N ARG A 86 -1.81 22.52 2.72
CA ARG A 86 -3.27 22.75 2.58
C ARG A 86 -3.75 23.81 3.58
N ASP A 87 -4.76 23.49 4.38
CA ASP A 87 -5.38 24.35 5.39
C ASP A 87 -4.72 24.29 6.77
N ARG A 88 -3.62 23.55 6.93
CA ARG A 88 -2.92 23.40 8.21
C ARG A 88 -2.17 24.66 8.61
N LEU A 89 -2.36 25.07 9.86
CA LEU A 89 -1.57 26.12 10.48
C LEU A 89 -0.20 25.55 10.92
N LEU A 90 0.84 25.90 10.16
CA LEU A 90 2.24 25.67 10.53
C LEU A 90 2.91 26.99 10.94
N ASP A 91 3.52 26.99 12.12
CA ASP A 91 4.40 28.08 12.59
C ASP A 91 5.84 27.92 12.08
N LEU A 92 6.69 28.91 12.38
CA LEU A 92 8.10 28.91 11.93
C LEU A 92 8.89 27.72 12.50
N ARG A 93 8.63 27.32 13.75
CA ARG A 93 9.34 26.20 14.40
C ARG A 93 8.94 24.87 13.79
N GLN A 94 7.66 24.70 13.50
CA GLN A 94 7.11 23.51 12.86
C GLN A 94 7.64 23.34 11.43
N LEU A 95 7.71 24.44 10.66
CA LEU A 95 8.33 24.43 9.33
C LEU A 95 9.83 24.12 9.40
N GLN A 96 10.54 24.68 10.38
CA GLN A 96 11.95 24.37 10.59
C GLN A 96 12.15 22.89 10.95
N ALA A 97 11.33 22.34 11.84
CA ALA A 97 11.39 20.92 12.20
C ALA A 97 11.13 19.98 11.01
N ILE A 98 10.21 20.34 10.10
CA ILE A 98 10.03 19.60 8.84
C ILE A 98 11.29 19.70 7.98
N ALA A 99 11.85 20.90 7.82
CA ALA A 99 13.03 21.11 7.00
C ALA A 99 14.26 20.38 7.55
N ASP A 100 14.46 20.37 8.87
CA ASP A 100 15.53 19.65 9.54
C ASP A 100 15.39 18.14 9.33
N ALA A 101 14.18 17.59 9.54
CA ALA A 101 13.91 16.17 9.28
C ALA A 101 14.15 15.78 7.82
N LEU A 102 13.81 16.66 6.86
CA LEU A 102 14.13 16.46 5.45
C LEU A 102 15.63 16.53 5.18
N ASN A 103 16.35 17.48 5.78
CA ASN A 103 17.78 17.64 5.60
C ASN A 103 18.58 16.46 6.14
N GLU A 104 18.15 15.84 7.25
CA GLU A 104 18.75 14.62 7.81
C GLU A 104 18.83 13.49 6.78
N VAL A 105 17.81 13.38 5.91
CA VAL A 105 17.76 12.39 4.82
C VAL A 105 18.15 12.97 3.45
N GLN A 106 18.91 14.07 3.45
CA GLN A 106 19.43 14.76 2.26
C GLN A 106 18.36 15.30 1.30
N LEU A 107 17.17 15.61 1.80
CA LEU A 107 16.10 16.26 1.04
C LEU A 107 16.05 17.76 1.35
N LYS A 108 15.67 18.57 0.35
CA LYS A 108 15.62 20.04 0.51
C LYS A 108 14.22 20.59 0.30
N LEU A 109 13.60 21.11 1.35
CA LEU A 109 12.34 21.84 1.21
C LEU A 109 12.55 23.12 0.40
N LYS A 110 11.84 23.26 -0.73
CA LYS A 110 11.97 24.40 -1.64
C LYS A 110 10.70 25.23 -1.74
N ARG A 111 9.53 24.58 -1.68
CA ARG A 111 8.22 25.22 -1.88
C ARG A 111 7.19 24.72 -0.89
N VAL A 112 6.31 25.61 -0.44
CA VAL A 112 5.16 25.33 0.41
C VAL A 112 3.87 25.78 -0.29
N TYR A 113 2.93 24.85 -0.46
CA TYR A 113 1.57 25.08 -0.93
C TYR A 113 0.62 25.12 0.26
N THR A 114 -0.11 26.22 0.44
CA THR A 114 -1.04 26.38 1.57
C THR A 114 -2.20 27.31 1.24
N SER A 115 -3.36 27.11 1.86
CA SER A 115 -4.46 28.07 1.84
C SER A 115 -4.44 29.02 3.05
N ARG A 116 -3.64 28.73 4.08
CA ARG A 116 -3.54 29.54 5.30
C ARG A 116 -2.53 30.67 5.15
N ARG A 117 -3.01 31.91 5.29
CA ARG A 117 -2.17 33.12 5.26
C ARG A 117 -1.03 33.09 6.29
N GLN A 118 -1.31 32.64 7.51
CA GLN A 118 -0.32 32.58 8.58
C GLN A 118 0.85 31.63 8.25
N THR A 119 0.54 30.47 7.67
CA THR A 119 1.55 29.51 7.19
C THR A 119 2.32 30.01 5.99
N ALA A 120 1.65 30.71 5.07
CA ALA A 120 2.31 31.38 3.96
C ALA A 120 3.35 32.40 4.45
N VAL A 121 2.98 33.23 5.44
CA VAL A 121 3.90 34.21 6.04
C VAL A 121 5.07 33.51 6.74
N ALA A 122 4.81 32.49 7.55
CA ALA A 122 5.86 31.73 8.24
C ALA A 122 6.84 31.06 7.25
N ALA A 123 6.34 30.45 6.17
CA ALA A 123 7.16 29.81 5.14
C ALA A 123 7.99 30.81 4.34
N ALA A 124 7.42 31.96 3.97
CA ALA A 124 8.15 33.03 3.30
C ALA A 124 9.23 33.63 4.22
N THR A 125 8.95 33.76 5.52
CA THR A 125 9.90 34.24 6.53
C THR A 125 11.07 33.28 6.69
N ALA A 126 10.81 31.98 6.58
CA ALA A 126 11.83 30.93 6.58
C ALA A 126 12.62 30.80 5.26
N GLY A 127 12.30 31.61 4.23
CA GLY A 127 13.01 31.63 2.95
C GLY A 127 12.49 30.64 1.90
N TYR A 128 11.35 30.00 2.11
CA TYR A 128 10.75 29.08 1.14
C TYR A 128 9.92 29.80 0.08
N SER A 129 9.86 29.25 -1.13
CA SER A 129 8.87 29.69 -2.12
C SER A 129 7.46 29.32 -1.63
N VAL A 130 6.51 30.23 -1.73
CA VAL A 130 5.14 29.98 -1.25
C VAL A 130 4.15 30.13 -2.39
N GLU A 131 3.28 29.14 -2.53
CA GLU A 131 2.10 29.23 -3.37
C GLU A 131 0.86 29.19 -2.47
N GLN A 132 0.21 30.36 -2.35
CA GLN A 132 -1.00 30.45 -1.56
C GLN A 132 -2.22 30.11 -2.43
N ILE A 133 -2.74 28.90 -2.27
CA ILE A 133 -3.91 28.43 -3.01
C ILE A 133 -5.16 28.89 -2.26
N SER A 134 -5.88 29.88 -2.81
CA SER A 134 -7.17 30.30 -2.27
C SER A 134 -8.16 29.14 -2.35
N ALA A 135 -8.87 28.84 -1.25
CA ALA A 135 -9.84 27.73 -1.14
C ALA A 135 -11.03 27.78 -2.13
N VAL A 136 -11.07 28.78 -3.03
CA VAL A 136 -12.17 29.03 -3.97
C VAL A 136 -12.15 28.07 -5.18
N THR A 137 -11.08 27.28 -5.39
CA THR A 137 -10.97 26.41 -6.59
C THR A 137 -11.37 24.95 -6.36
N HIS A 138 -11.68 24.52 -5.12
CA HIS A 138 -12.03 23.11 -4.83
C HIS A 138 -13.49 22.87 -4.39
N LEU A 139 -14.43 23.76 -4.76
CA LEU A 139 -15.86 23.57 -4.47
C LEU A 139 -16.62 22.79 -5.56
N GLY A 140 -15.94 21.89 -6.28
CA GLY A 140 -16.50 21.19 -7.44
C GLY A 140 -16.13 19.71 -7.59
N GLN A 141 -15.43 19.12 -6.62
CA GLN A 141 -15.17 17.68 -6.61
C GLN A 141 -15.84 17.06 -5.38
N ALA A 142 -17.17 17.06 -5.41
CA ALA A 142 -17.86 15.88 -4.91
C ALA A 142 -17.41 14.74 -5.84
N GLU A 143 -16.43 13.96 -5.39
CA GLU A 143 -16.00 12.77 -6.11
C GLU A 143 -17.15 11.77 -6.07
N ALA A 144 -18.03 11.91 -7.05
CA ALA A 144 -18.96 10.88 -7.44
C ALA A 144 -18.18 9.58 -7.58
N ASN A 145 -18.69 8.51 -6.96
CA ASN A 145 -18.29 7.11 -7.05
C ASN A 145 -17.90 6.72 -8.48
N THR A 146 -16.68 7.08 -8.86
CA THR A 146 -16.02 6.68 -10.09
C THR A 146 -14.78 5.98 -9.58
N SER A 147 -14.58 4.74 -10.04
CA SER A 147 -13.44 3.90 -9.70
C SER A 147 -12.13 4.63 -10.02
N GLN A 148 -11.62 5.43 -9.08
CA GLN A 148 -10.30 6.01 -9.18
C GLN A 148 -9.28 4.87 -9.09
N PRO A 149 -8.25 4.87 -9.94
CA PRO A 149 -7.18 3.89 -9.82
C PRO A 149 -6.52 4.01 -8.44
N LEU A 150 -6.17 2.87 -7.83
CA LEU A 150 -5.45 2.84 -6.55
C LEU A 150 -4.18 3.70 -6.63
N ALA A 151 -3.80 4.28 -5.50
CA ALA A 151 -2.53 5.01 -5.42
C ALA A 151 -1.33 4.07 -5.65
N GLU A 152 -0.23 4.64 -6.14
CA GLU A 152 1.05 3.92 -6.28
C GLU A 152 1.42 3.21 -4.96
N PRO A 153 1.89 1.96 -5.00
CA PRO A 153 2.18 1.21 -3.78
C PRO A 153 3.13 1.95 -2.86
N LEU A 154 2.78 1.96 -1.58
CA LEU A 154 3.64 2.48 -0.54
C LEU A 154 4.68 1.43 -0.19
N TYR A 155 5.95 1.78 -0.32
CA TYR A 155 7.06 0.95 0.14
C TYR A 155 7.73 1.58 1.38
N LEU A 156 7.96 0.79 2.43
CA LEU A 156 8.61 1.23 3.66
C LEU A 156 9.65 0.21 4.15
N GLN A 157 10.88 0.64 4.38
CA GLN A 157 11.90 -0.12 5.12
C GLN A 157 11.89 0.25 6.59
N ALA A 158 10.96 -0.31 7.36
CA ALA A 158 10.86 -0.03 8.79
C ALA A 158 10.19 -1.17 9.56
N THR A 159 10.57 -1.32 10.83
CA THR A 159 9.82 -2.12 11.78
C THR A 159 8.80 -1.24 12.50
N LEU A 160 7.52 -1.56 12.33
CA LEU A 160 6.41 -0.84 12.98
C LEU A 160 6.25 -1.34 14.42
N ARG A 161 6.11 -0.40 15.37
CA ARG A 161 6.02 -0.68 16.82
C ARG A 161 4.67 -0.27 17.37
N SER A 162 4.37 -0.69 18.60
CA SER A 162 3.10 -0.37 19.27
C SER A 162 2.74 1.12 19.18
N GLY A 163 1.48 1.40 18.81
CA GLY A 163 0.95 2.74 18.60
C GLY A 163 1.13 3.30 17.19
N VAL A 164 1.89 2.62 16.31
CA VAL A 164 2.07 3.05 14.92
C VAL A 164 0.96 2.47 14.04
N GLU A 165 0.24 3.35 13.34
CA GLU A 165 -0.73 2.97 12.31
C GLU A 165 -0.31 3.52 10.94
N ILE A 166 -0.34 2.67 9.92
CA ILE A 166 -0.16 3.03 8.51
C ILE A 166 -1.50 2.86 7.77
N ARG A 167 -1.95 3.89 7.06
CA ARG A 167 -3.17 3.89 6.22
C ARG A 167 -2.82 4.36 4.82
N HIS A 168 -3.16 3.57 3.80
CA HIS A 168 -2.78 3.85 2.42
C HIS A 168 -3.88 3.45 1.40
N PRO A 169 -4.24 4.32 0.43
CA PRO A 169 -5.28 4.05 -0.57
C PRO A 169 -4.77 3.21 -1.76
N GLY A 170 -3.77 2.37 -1.52
CA GLY A 170 -3.15 1.47 -2.48
C GLY A 170 -2.45 0.35 -1.71
N SER A 171 -1.67 -0.47 -2.39
CA SER A 171 -0.95 -1.56 -1.71
C SER A 171 0.16 -1.02 -0.79
N VAL A 172 0.52 -1.79 0.24
CA VAL A 172 1.59 -1.45 1.20
C VAL A 172 2.61 -2.58 1.26
N VAL A 173 3.88 -2.24 1.09
CA VAL A 173 5.02 -3.13 1.24
C VAL A 173 5.85 -2.65 2.42
N ILE A 174 5.97 -3.48 3.45
CA ILE A 174 6.83 -3.27 4.61
C ILE A 174 8.01 -4.22 4.49
N VAL A 175 9.22 -3.68 4.49
CA VAL A 175 10.46 -4.44 4.65
C VAL A 175 10.94 -4.28 6.08
N GLY A 176 10.46 -5.18 6.93
CA GLY A 176 10.58 -5.11 8.39
C GLY A 176 9.44 -5.86 9.07
N ASP A 177 9.38 -5.75 10.39
CA ASP A 177 8.35 -6.40 11.20
C ASP A 177 7.14 -5.48 11.47
N LEU A 178 5.97 -6.08 11.62
CA LEU A 178 4.79 -5.44 12.19
C LEU A 178 4.61 -5.97 13.63
N ASN A 179 4.99 -5.21 14.66
CA ASN A 179 4.92 -5.68 16.05
C ASN A 179 3.51 -5.58 16.66
N PRO A 180 3.25 -6.25 17.81
CA PRO A 180 2.00 -6.07 18.55
C PRO A 180 1.72 -4.59 18.84
N GLY A 181 0.45 -4.18 18.71
CA GLY A 181 0.00 -2.81 18.88
C GLY A 181 0.25 -1.88 17.68
N SER A 182 0.88 -2.36 16.61
CA SER A 182 0.95 -1.64 15.32
C SER A 182 -0.14 -2.12 14.35
N SER A 183 -0.55 -1.24 13.43
CA SER A 183 -1.55 -1.56 12.40
C SER A 183 -1.17 -1.06 11.01
N VAL A 184 -1.55 -1.82 9.98
CA VAL A 184 -1.49 -1.42 8.57
C VAL A 184 -2.86 -1.63 7.95
N VAL A 185 -3.39 -0.57 7.32
CA VAL A 185 -4.67 -0.57 6.59
C VAL A 185 -4.39 -0.13 5.15
N ALA A 186 -4.77 -0.95 4.18
CA ALA A 186 -4.52 -0.73 2.77
C ALA A 186 -5.81 -0.97 1.97
N GLN A 187 -6.12 -0.11 1.00
CA GLN A 187 -7.16 -0.42 0.02
C GLN A 187 -6.72 -1.49 -0.99
N GLY A 188 -5.40 -1.69 -1.15
CA GLY A 188 -4.80 -2.77 -1.93
C GLY A 188 -4.26 -3.91 -1.06
N ASP A 189 -3.26 -4.62 -1.60
CA ASP A 189 -2.58 -5.73 -0.92
C ASP A 189 -1.63 -5.24 0.18
N ILE A 190 -1.28 -6.13 1.11
CA ILE A 190 -0.24 -5.89 2.12
C ILE A 190 0.83 -6.96 2.01
N LEU A 191 2.09 -6.56 1.86
CA LEU A 191 3.26 -7.43 1.95
C LEU A 191 4.12 -7.01 3.13
N VAL A 192 4.34 -7.91 4.08
CA VAL A 192 5.29 -7.75 5.18
C VAL A 192 6.46 -8.69 4.97
N TRP A 193 7.57 -8.16 4.49
CA TRP A 193 8.84 -8.87 4.38
C TRP A 193 9.51 -8.98 5.75
N GLY A 194 8.86 -9.71 6.66
CA GLY A 194 9.22 -9.89 8.06
C GLY A 194 8.13 -10.64 8.84
N ARG A 195 8.10 -10.45 10.17
CA ARG A 195 7.10 -11.05 11.06
C ARG A 195 5.87 -10.14 11.20
N LEU A 196 4.70 -10.70 10.92
CA LEU A 196 3.42 -10.03 11.10
C LEU A 196 2.81 -10.39 12.47
N ARG A 197 3.04 -9.56 13.48
CA ARG A 197 2.54 -9.70 14.86
C ARG A 197 1.49 -8.66 15.28
N GLY A 198 1.28 -7.64 14.45
CA GLY A 198 0.26 -6.60 14.66
C GLY A 198 -1.05 -6.88 13.91
N VAL A 199 -1.75 -5.79 13.57
CA VAL A 199 -3.01 -5.82 12.82
C VAL A 199 -2.77 -5.48 11.35
N ALA A 200 -3.28 -6.29 10.42
CA ALA A 200 -3.27 -5.95 9.00
C ALA A 200 -4.68 -6.02 8.40
N HIS A 201 -5.06 -4.97 7.65
CA HIS A 201 -6.33 -4.87 6.94
C HIS A 201 -6.09 -4.53 5.47
N ALA A 202 -6.13 -5.53 4.60
CA ALA A 202 -6.04 -5.35 3.15
C ALA A 202 -7.43 -5.22 2.52
N GLY A 203 -7.51 -4.63 1.34
CA GLY A 203 -8.79 -4.42 0.66
C GLY A 203 -9.78 -3.58 1.47
N ALA A 204 -9.31 -2.60 2.25
CA ALA A 204 -10.13 -1.78 3.14
C ALA A 204 -11.32 -1.09 2.43
N GLY A 205 -11.17 -0.79 1.14
CA GLY A 205 -12.24 -0.31 0.27
C GLY A 205 -13.27 -1.36 -0.17
N GLY A 206 -13.29 -2.55 0.44
CA GLY A 206 -14.23 -3.64 0.15
C GLY A 206 -13.74 -4.67 -0.87
N ASN A 207 -12.46 -4.65 -1.27
CA ASN A 207 -11.93 -5.62 -2.23
C ASN A 207 -11.50 -6.93 -1.55
N ALA A 208 -12.38 -7.93 -1.58
CA ALA A 208 -12.10 -9.25 -1.00
C ALA A 208 -11.01 -10.06 -1.75
N GLN A 209 -10.61 -9.63 -2.94
CA GLN A 209 -9.54 -10.28 -3.72
C GLN A 209 -8.14 -9.87 -3.27
N CYS A 210 -8.03 -8.89 -2.37
CA CYS A 210 -6.75 -8.48 -1.81
C CYS A 210 -6.15 -9.58 -0.91
N ILE A 211 -4.82 -9.61 -0.84
CA ILE A 211 -4.08 -10.58 -0.05
C ILE A 211 -3.14 -9.91 0.95
N ILE A 212 -2.87 -10.64 2.03
CA ILE A 212 -1.85 -10.28 3.01
C ILE A 212 -0.76 -11.34 2.95
N MET A 213 0.49 -10.92 2.77
CA MET A 213 1.64 -11.80 2.65
C MET A 213 2.65 -11.49 3.76
N ALA A 214 3.21 -12.51 4.41
CA ALA A 214 4.27 -12.32 5.38
C ALA A 214 5.31 -13.45 5.32
N LEU A 215 6.54 -13.18 5.78
CA LEU A 215 7.53 -14.26 5.98
C LEU A 215 7.17 -15.15 7.17
N GLN A 216 6.35 -14.64 8.07
CA GLN A 216 5.75 -15.37 9.17
C GLN A 216 4.47 -14.67 9.64
N MET A 217 3.36 -15.40 9.80
CA MET A 217 2.13 -14.87 10.36
C MET A 217 1.91 -15.26 11.82
N GLU A 218 1.99 -14.27 12.71
CA GLU A 218 1.53 -14.33 14.10
C GLU A 218 0.57 -13.16 14.43
N PRO A 219 -0.37 -12.80 13.54
CA PRO A 219 -1.10 -11.54 13.67
C PRO A 219 -2.02 -11.54 14.87
N THR A 220 -2.09 -10.40 15.58
CA THR A 220 -3.18 -10.17 16.54
C THR A 220 -4.53 -10.16 15.82
N GLN A 221 -4.56 -9.65 14.59
CA GLN A 221 -5.75 -9.58 13.76
C GLN A 221 -5.41 -9.45 12.26
N LEU A 222 -6.15 -10.18 11.43
CA LEU A 222 -6.19 -10.02 9.97
C LEU A 222 -7.58 -9.56 9.54
N ARG A 223 -7.62 -8.66 8.57
CA ARG A 223 -8.83 -8.27 7.85
C ARG A 223 -8.59 -8.24 6.35
N ILE A 224 -9.54 -8.74 5.59
CA ILE A 224 -9.55 -8.66 4.12
C ILE A 224 -10.96 -8.27 3.71
N ALA A 225 -11.14 -7.05 3.21
CA ALA A 225 -12.46 -6.42 3.07
C ALA A 225 -13.24 -6.48 4.40
N GLU A 226 -14.46 -7.02 4.40
CA GLU A 226 -15.29 -7.25 5.60
C GLU A 226 -14.87 -8.46 6.45
N HIS A 227 -14.06 -9.38 5.90
CA HIS A 227 -13.67 -10.60 6.62
C HIS A 227 -12.66 -10.29 7.71
N LEU A 228 -12.80 -10.98 8.86
CA LEU A 228 -11.97 -10.82 10.05
C LEU A 228 -11.49 -12.19 10.52
N ALA A 229 -10.20 -12.30 10.81
CA ALA A 229 -9.62 -13.49 11.44
C ALA A 229 -8.60 -13.10 12.52
N ARG A 230 -8.37 -14.02 13.45
CA ARG A 230 -7.28 -13.95 14.44
C ARG A 230 -6.35 -15.13 14.19
N ALA A 231 -5.07 -14.99 14.55
CA ALA A 231 -4.13 -16.09 14.42
C ALA A 231 -4.62 -17.32 15.22
N PRO A 232 -4.39 -18.54 14.72
CA PRO A 232 -4.59 -19.75 15.49
C PRO A 232 -3.69 -19.74 16.73
N GLN A 233 -4.18 -20.30 17.85
CA GLN A 233 -3.51 -20.27 19.16
C GLN A 233 -2.19 -21.03 19.20
N THR A 234 -1.92 -21.87 18.20
CA THR A 234 -0.71 -22.70 18.12
C THR A 234 0.13 -22.22 16.93
N PRO A 235 1.30 -21.60 17.17
CA PRO A 235 2.18 -21.21 16.09
C PRO A 235 2.72 -22.46 15.37
N PRO A 236 2.89 -22.41 14.05
CA PRO A 236 3.45 -23.54 13.30
C PRO A 236 4.89 -23.83 13.73
N ASP A 237 5.27 -25.12 13.75
CA ASP A 237 6.61 -25.58 14.14
C ASP A 237 7.74 -25.05 13.23
N GLN A 238 7.40 -24.53 12.05
CA GLN A 238 8.36 -24.04 11.06
C GLN A 238 7.99 -22.65 10.56
N TYR A 239 8.98 -21.75 10.62
CA TYR A 239 8.95 -20.43 10.01
C TYR A 239 8.94 -20.59 8.47
N GLN A 240 7.85 -20.19 7.83
CA GLN A 240 7.70 -20.24 6.38
C GLN A 240 6.89 -19.05 5.86
N PRO A 241 7.14 -18.57 4.63
CA PRO A 241 6.32 -17.53 4.03
C PRO A 241 4.88 -18.00 3.82
N GLU A 242 3.94 -17.13 4.18
CA GLU A 242 2.52 -17.41 4.25
C GLU A 242 1.71 -16.33 3.54
N VAL A 243 0.55 -16.72 3.03
CA VAL A 243 -0.42 -15.85 2.37
C VAL A 243 -1.79 -16.05 3.01
N ALA A 244 -2.37 -14.95 3.46
CA ALA A 244 -3.77 -14.88 3.87
C ALA A 244 -4.61 -14.31 2.73
N TYR A 245 -5.74 -14.97 2.44
CA TYR A 245 -6.68 -14.60 1.38
C TYR A 245 -8.11 -14.90 1.84
N ALA A 246 -9.09 -14.17 1.29
CA ALA A 246 -10.50 -14.38 1.61
C ALA A 246 -11.10 -15.56 0.82
N THR A 247 -12.07 -16.23 1.44
CA THR A 247 -12.92 -17.27 0.84
C THR A 247 -14.35 -17.07 1.35
N SER A 248 -15.31 -17.81 0.79
CA SER A 248 -16.71 -17.80 1.27
C SER A 248 -16.86 -18.21 2.74
N GLU A 249 -15.89 -18.93 3.31
CA GLU A 249 -15.87 -19.36 4.71
C GLU A 249 -15.07 -18.40 5.61
N GLY A 250 -14.49 -17.33 5.06
CA GLY A 250 -13.61 -16.41 5.79
C GLY A 250 -12.17 -16.43 5.30
N ILE A 251 -11.26 -15.89 6.11
CA ILE A 251 -9.83 -15.79 5.76
C ILE A 251 -9.15 -17.14 5.97
N ARG A 252 -8.44 -17.62 4.94
CA ARG A 252 -7.56 -18.79 5.02
C ARG A 252 -6.10 -18.35 4.92
N ILE A 253 -5.23 -19.05 5.65
CA ILE A 253 -3.78 -18.87 5.60
C ILE A 253 -3.16 -20.14 5.01
N THR A 254 -2.25 -19.98 4.04
CA THR A 254 -1.52 -21.10 3.43
C THR A 254 -0.07 -20.73 3.15
N LYS A 255 0.76 -21.74 2.86
CA LYS A 255 2.15 -21.51 2.45
C LYS A 255 2.19 -20.77 1.13
N ALA A 256 3.11 -19.81 0.99
CA ALA A 256 3.24 -19.02 -0.23
C ALA A 256 3.46 -19.89 -1.49
N MET A 257 4.20 -20.99 -1.36
CA MET A 257 4.43 -21.93 -2.48
C MET A 257 3.16 -22.65 -2.94
N ASP A 258 2.22 -22.90 -2.03
CA ASP A 258 0.97 -23.58 -2.36
C ASP A 258 -0.05 -22.57 -2.89
N PHE A 259 -0.08 -21.35 -2.33
CA PHE A 259 -0.87 -20.25 -2.87
C PHE A 259 -0.54 -19.93 -4.34
N ALA A 260 0.75 -19.97 -4.72
CA ALA A 260 1.16 -19.75 -6.10
C ALA A 260 0.52 -20.72 -7.11
N LYS A 261 0.17 -21.94 -6.67
CA LYS A 261 -0.52 -22.96 -7.48
C LYS A 261 -2.03 -22.75 -7.51
N LEU A 262 -2.59 -22.11 -6.48
CA LEU A 262 -4.02 -21.82 -6.36
C LEU A 262 -4.44 -20.60 -7.19
N ARG A 263 -3.56 -19.60 -7.35
CA ARG A 263 -3.87 -18.36 -8.09
C ARG A 263 -4.44 -18.57 -9.50
N PRO A 264 -3.88 -19.45 -10.35
CA PRO A 264 -4.47 -19.72 -11.66
C PRO A 264 -5.89 -20.31 -11.56
N ALA A 265 -6.17 -21.14 -10.56
CA ALA A 265 -7.48 -21.76 -10.35
C ALA A 265 -8.51 -20.75 -9.79
N GLN A 266 -8.09 -19.83 -8.92
CA GLN A 266 -8.93 -18.73 -8.42
C GLN A 266 -9.20 -17.68 -9.51
N LEU A 267 -8.17 -17.27 -10.27
CA LEU A 267 -8.36 -16.43 -11.44
C LEU A 267 -9.27 -17.11 -12.46
N MET A 268 -9.14 -18.44 -12.66
CA MET A 268 -10.02 -19.18 -13.54
C MET A 268 -11.45 -19.26 -12.99
N SER A 269 -11.68 -19.47 -11.69
CA SER A 269 -13.04 -19.46 -11.14
C SER A 269 -13.69 -18.09 -11.26
N ASP A 270 -12.92 -17.01 -11.06
CA ASP A 270 -13.38 -15.64 -11.21
C ASP A 270 -13.66 -15.29 -12.68
N LEU A 271 -12.85 -15.80 -13.62
CA LEU A 271 -13.12 -15.70 -15.06
C LEU A 271 -14.28 -16.60 -15.52
N LEU A 272 -14.44 -17.79 -14.95
CA LEU A 272 -15.48 -18.77 -15.28
C LEU A 272 -16.88 -18.32 -14.79
N GLY A 273 -16.95 -17.26 -13.98
CA GLY A 273 -18.17 -16.48 -13.77
C GLY A 273 -18.69 -15.79 -15.05
N ALA A 274 -17.93 -15.79 -16.15
CA ALA A 274 -18.31 -15.31 -17.46
C ALA A 274 -18.17 -16.39 -18.55
N ASN A 275 -19.29 -17.05 -18.85
CA ASN A 275 -19.62 -17.82 -20.07
C ASN A 275 -18.64 -18.95 -20.54
N PRO A 276 -19.04 -20.24 -20.43
CA PRO A 276 -18.19 -21.41 -20.73
C PRO A 276 -17.83 -21.65 -22.21
N GLU A 277 -18.40 -20.91 -23.18
CA GLU A 277 -18.15 -21.16 -24.62
C GLU A 277 -16.80 -20.61 -25.14
N VAL A 278 -16.10 -19.75 -24.39
CA VAL A 278 -14.82 -19.12 -24.83
C VAL A 278 -13.61 -20.08 -24.72
N LEU A 279 -13.77 -21.20 -24.00
CA LEU A 279 -12.66 -22.06 -23.59
C LEU A 279 -12.13 -23.03 -24.65
N LYS A 280 -12.76 -23.13 -25.83
CA LYS A 280 -12.28 -24.07 -26.87
C LYS A 280 -10.93 -23.66 -27.49
N ASN A 281 -10.45 -22.43 -27.28
CA ASN A 281 -9.30 -21.89 -28.02
C ASN A 281 -8.08 -21.45 -27.19
N VAL A 282 -8.07 -21.61 -25.85
CA VAL A 282 -6.94 -21.14 -25.03
C VAL A 282 -6.00 -22.29 -24.68
N LYS A 283 -4.93 -22.46 -25.48
CA LYS A 283 -3.84 -23.40 -25.19
C LYS A 283 -2.65 -22.64 -24.61
N ILE A 284 -2.51 -22.64 -23.28
CA ILE A 284 -1.34 -22.06 -22.59
C ILE A 284 -0.16 -23.02 -22.77
N ARG A 285 0.90 -22.55 -23.46
CA ARG A 285 2.16 -23.29 -23.54
C ARG A 285 2.99 -23.06 -22.26
N PRO A 286 3.56 -24.10 -21.65
CA PRO A 286 4.51 -23.94 -20.56
C PRO A 286 5.88 -23.57 -21.16
N ASN A 287 6.29 -22.30 -21.05
CA ASN A 287 7.60 -21.90 -21.55
C ASN A 287 8.70 -22.27 -20.54
N GLY A 288 9.59 -23.17 -21.00
CA GLY A 288 10.97 -23.24 -20.57
C GLY A 288 11.74 -21.99 -21.03
N LEU A 289 12.71 -21.59 -20.22
CA LEU A 289 13.64 -20.50 -20.49
C LEU A 289 14.75 -20.99 -21.44
N MET A 290 15.06 -20.25 -22.50
CA MET A 290 16.43 -20.16 -23.03
C MET A 290 16.65 -18.84 -23.78
N LEU A 291 17.82 -18.25 -23.55
CA LEU A 291 18.30 -16.93 -23.99
C LEU A 291 18.31 -16.75 -25.53
N PRO A 292 18.26 -15.50 -26.03
CA PRO A 292 18.39 -15.22 -27.45
C PRO A 292 19.82 -15.52 -27.93
N LYS A 293 19.96 -16.33 -28.97
CA LYS A 293 21.16 -16.32 -29.81
C LYS A 293 21.03 -15.13 -30.76
N THR A 294 22.02 -14.25 -30.72
CA THR A 294 22.19 -13.10 -31.63
C THR A 294 22.48 -13.56 -33.05
N ASP A 295 21.93 -12.80 -34.00
CA ASP A 295 22.04 -12.96 -35.45
C ASP A 295 23.49 -12.97 -35.97
N ASN A 296 23.78 -13.81 -36.95
CA ASN A 296 24.63 -13.45 -38.09
C ASN A 296 24.49 -14.48 -39.23
N GLU A 297 23.88 -14.09 -40.35
CA GLU A 297 24.48 -14.08 -41.70
C GLU A 297 23.38 -13.88 -42.78
N LEU A 298 23.62 -12.89 -43.65
CA LEU A 298 22.78 -12.55 -44.81
C LEU A 298 22.81 -13.65 -45.89
N PRO A 299 21.77 -13.79 -46.73
CA PRO A 299 21.86 -14.60 -47.93
C PRO A 299 22.60 -13.83 -49.04
N THR A 300 23.75 -14.34 -49.46
CA THR A 300 24.37 -13.93 -50.73
C THR A 300 23.69 -14.65 -51.89
N THR A 301 23.16 -13.85 -52.80
CA THR A 301 22.80 -14.23 -54.17
C THR A 301 24.02 -14.76 -54.91
N ASP A 302 23.89 -15.89 -55.60
CA ASP A 302 24.56 -16.02 -56.90
C ASP A 302 23.77 -16.91 -57.86
N ASN A 303 23.38 -16.31 -58.97
CA ASN A 303 22.82 -16.97 -60.14
C ASN A 303 23.75 -16.63 -61.30
N LYS A 304 24.54 -17.59 -61.78
CA LYS A 304 25.06 -17.56 -63.15
C LYS A 304 25.01 -18.94 -63.78
N GLN A 305 24.27 -18.96 -64.88
CA GLN A 305 24.23 -19.95 -65.93
C GLN A 305 25.59 -20.13 -66.63
N SER A 306 25.64 -21.26 -67.35
CA SER A 306 26.36 -21.54 -68.60
C SER A 306 27.62 -22.39 -68.47
N THR A 307 27.49 -23.68 -68.77
CA THR A 307 27.67 -24.21 -70.14
C THR A 307 27.01 -25.58 -70.27
#